data_AF-A0A9E5A3J7-F1
#
_entry.id   AF-A0A9E5A3J7-F1
#
_cell.length_a   1.000
_cell.length_b   1.000
_cell.length_c   1.000
_cell.angle_alpha   90.00
_cell.angle_beta   90.00
_cell.angle_gamma   90.00
#
_symmetry.space_group_name_H-M   'P 1'
#
loop_
_entity.id
_entity.type
_entity.pdbx_description
1 polymer ?
#
loop_
_entity_poly.entity_id
_entity_poly.type
_entity_poly.pdbx_seq_one_letter_code
_entity_poly.pdbx_strand_id
1 'polypeptide(L)'
;MMSLQIWILIAAICFIGELITAGFFILWFGVGASVAAVLSYLGFSETTQFIAFILVSIILLALSRPFAKKITQCMPTKKAASDRLIGEKGIVIENISLKNGGVVRISGDTWRAISDQEIKEGTSVLVEKIEGVKLIVKPAA
;
A
#
# COMPACT_ATOMS: atom_id res chain seq x y z
N MET A 1 36.88 23.10 2.51
CA MET A 1 37.22 21.91 3.31
C MET A 1 36.00 21.52 4.14
N MET A 2 34.96 21.01 3.49
CA MET A 2 33.82 20.36 4.15
C MET A 2 34.39 19.18 4.93
N SER A 3 34.38 19.31 6.25
CA SER A 3 34.98 18.32 7.13
C SER A 3 33.98 17.20 7.38
N LEU A 4 34.48 15.97 7.59
CA LEU A 4 33.70 14.75 7.84
C LEU A 4 32.55 14.93 8.84
N GLN A 5 32.69 15.84 9.82
CA GLN A 5 31.64 16.17 10.79
C GLN A 5 30.33 16.64 10.13
N ILE A 6 30.41 17.33 8.99
CA ILE A 6 29.23 17.87 8.28
C ILE A 6 28.40 16.74 7.67
N TRP A 7 29.05 15.75 7.05
CA TRP A 7 28.36 14.58 6.50
C TRP A 7 27.72 13.72 7.59
N ILE A 8 28.42 13.55 8.73
CA ILE A 8 27.86 12.87 9.90
C ILE A 8 26.65 13.63 10.46
N LEU A 9 26.74 14.96 10.55
CA LEU A 9 25.63 15.79 11.03
C LEU A 9 24.41 15.67 10.10
N ILE A 10 24.61 15.73 8.79
CA ILE A 10 23.55 15.54 7.79
C ILE A 10 22.92 14.15 7.94
N ALA A 11 23.73 13.09 8.03
CA ALA A 11 23.23 11.73 8.22
C ALA A 11 22.40 11.60 9.50
N ALA A 12 22.88 12.17 10.61
CA ALA A 12 22.17 12.17 11.89
C ALA A 12 20.82 12.89 11.80
N ILE A 13 20.78 14.09 11.21
CA ILE A 13 19.52 14.84 11.02
C ILE A 13 18.55 14.05 10.14
N CYS A 14 19.03 13.44 9.05
CA CYS A 14 18.20 12.60 8.20
C CYS A 14 17.61 11.41 8.96
N PHE A 15 18.40 10.69 9.75
CA PHE A 15 17.90 9.55 10.53
C PHE A 15 16.93 9.97 11.64
N ILE A 16 17.17 11.09 12.33
CA ILE A 16 16.24 11.61 13.33
C ILE A 16 14.93 12.05 12.67
N GLY A 17 15.00 12.77 11.55
CA GLY A 17 13.83 13.20 10.78
C GLY A 17 13.00 12.04 10.26
N GLU A 18 13.65 10.96 9.83
CA GLU A 18 13.01 9.70 9.46
C GLU A 18 12.24 9.07 10.63
N LEU A 19 12.82 8.99 11.83
CA LEU A 19 12.16 8.42 13.00
C LEU A 19 10.89 9.18 13.39
N ILE A 20 10.88 10.51 13.21
CA ILE A 20 9.71 11.36 13.48
C ILE A 20 8.63 11.18 12.41
N THR A 21 9.04 11.11 11.13
CA THR A 21 8.11 11.06 9.99
C THR A 21 7.61 9.64 9.71
N ALA A 22 8.31 8.63 10.22
CA ALA A 22 8.12 7.20 9.93
C ALA A 22 7.96 6.92 8.42
N GLY A 23 8.66 7.68 7.58
CA GLY A 23 8.39 7.75 6.15
C GLY A 23 9.63 7.50 5.33
N PHE A 24 9.63 6.43 4.52
CA PHE A 24 10.75 5.85 3.75
C PHE A 24 11.51 6.74 2.75
N PHE A 25 11.52 8.06 2.88
CA PHE A 25 12.17 8.96 1.91
C PHE A 25 13.48 9.54 2.45
N ILE A 26 13.52 9.95 3.72
CA ILE A 26 14.66 10.67 4.30
C ILE A 26 15.80 9.71 4.65
N LEU A 27 15.46 8.45 4.97
CA LEU A 27 16.41 7.37 5.25
C LEU A 27 17.47 7.21 4.15
N TRP A 28 17.07 7.25 2.87
CA TRP A 28 17.99 7.06 1.74
C TRP A 28 19.02 8.17 1.62
N PHE A 29 18.63 9.42 1.93
CA PHE A 29 19.56 10.53 2.01
C PHE A 29 20.52 10.38 3.20
N GLY A 30 20.06 9.84 4.34
CA GLY A 30 20.94 9.51 5.47
C GLY A 30 22.00 8.45 5.12
N VAL A 31 21.61 7.42 4.38
CA VAL A 31 22.55 6.39 3.87
C VAL A 31 23.53 7.00 2.86
N GLY A 32 23.05 7.82 1.91
CA GLY A 32 23.91 8.54 0.98
C GLY A 32 24.93 9.44 1.69
N ALA A 33 24.51 10.16 2.73
CA ALA A 33 25.39 11.02 3.53
C ALA A 33 26.43 10.22 4.30
N SER A 34 26.07 9.02 4.77
CA SER A 34 26.99 8.11 5.45
C SER A 34 28.08 7.61 4.49
N VAL A 35 27.74 7.28 3.24
CA VAL A 35 28.73 6.92 2.22
C VAL A 35 29.66 8.09 1.89
N ALA A 36 29.12 9.29 1.77
CA ALA A 36 29.92 10.50 1.56
C ALA A 36 30.85 10.81 2.74
N ALA A 37 30.42 10.54 3.99
CA ALA A 37 31.26 10.65 5.19
C ALA A 37 32.45 9.67 5.13
N VAL A 38 32.22 8.43 4.70
CA VAL A 38 33.29 7.43 4.54
C VAL A 38 34.29 7.88 3.47
N LEU A 39 33.81 8.37 2.32
CA LEU A 39 34.69 8.92 1.28
C LEU A 39 35.48 10.15 1.75
N SER A 40 34.89 10.98 2.60
CA SER A 40 35.57 12.10 3.26
C SER A 40 36.67 11.59 4.20
N TYR A 41 36.43 10.51 4.96
CA TYR A 41 37.44 9.87 5.81
C TYR A 41 38.64 9.33 5.00
N LEU A 42 38.37 8.77 3.81
CA LEU A 42 39.39 8.27 2.89
C LEU A 42 40.18 9.40 2.17
N GLY A 43 39.84 10.67 2.41
CA GLY A 43 40.54 11.82 1.83
C GLY A 43 40.19 12.11 0.37
N PHE A 44 39.05 11.62 -0.13
CA PHE A 44 38.57 11.98 -1.47
C PHE A 44 38.14 13.45 -1.55
N SER A 45 38.19 14.02 -2.76
CA SER A 45 37.79 15.40 -3.03
C SER A 45 36.32 15.67 -2.70
N GLU A 46 36.00 16.93 -2.37
CA GLU A 46 34.63 17.36 -2.06
C GLU A 46 33.66 17.06 -3.22
N THR A 47 34.13 17.20 -4.47
CA THR A 47 33.34 16.89 -5.67
C THR A 47 32.96 15.41 -5.73
N THR A 48 33.89 14.51 -5.43
CA THR A 48 33.62 13.07 -5.40
C THR A 48 32.62 12.70 -4.30
N GLN A 49 32.70 13.34 -3.14
CA GLN A 49 31.76 13.13 -2.03
C GLN A 49 30.33 13.54 -2.42
N PHE A 50 30.16 14.72 -3.04
CA PHE A 50 28.85 15.18 -3.50
C PHE A 50 28.25 14.30 -4.60
N ILE A 51 29.07 13.90 -5.57
CA ILE A 51 28.62 13.00 -6.64
C ILE A 51 28.18 11.65 -6.05
N ALA A 52 28.97 11.09 -5.12
CA ALA A 52 28.63 9.84 -4.46
C ALA A 52 27.34 9.96 -3.64
N PHE A 53 27.16 11.04 -2.88
CA PHE A 53 25.93 11.32 -2.13
C PHE A 53 24.69 11.30 -3.03
N ILE A 54 24.73 12.05 -4.13
CA ILE A 54 23.62 12.17 -5.08
C ILE A 54 23.34 10.83 -5.75
N LEU A 55 24.37 10.17 -6.28
CA LEU A 55 24.23 8.89 -6.97
C LEU A 55 23.65 7.81 -6.04
N VAL A 56 24.21 7.66 -4.84
CA VAL A 56 23.75 6.65 -3.88
C VAL A 56 22.30 6.93 -3.46
N SER A 57 21.95 8.19 -3.17
CA SER A 57 20.59 8.57 -2.79
C SER A 57 19.58 8.31 -3.91
N ILE A 58 19.90 8.68 -5.16
CA ILE A 58 19.04 8.44 -6.32
C ILE A 58 18.87 6.95 -6.59
N ILE A 59 19.95 6.16 -6.54
CA ILE A 59 19.90 4.72 -6.75
C ILE A 59 19.00 4.08 -5.69
N LEU A 60 19.21 4.41 -4.41
CA LEU A 60 18.40 3.90 -3.31
C LEU A 60 16.92 4.29 -3.43
N LEU A 61 16.62 5.54 -3.81
CA LEU A 61 15.25 5.99 -4.09
C LEU A 61 14.62 5.29 -5.31
N ALA A 62 15.40 5.03 -6.35
CA ALA A 62 14.93 4.31 -7.52
C ALA A 62 14.63 2.84 -7.19
N LEU A 63 15.45 2.22 -6.35
CA LEU A 63 15.24 0.86 -5.83
C LEU A 63 14.12 0.78 -4.78
N SER A 64 13.83 1.86 -4.05
CA SER A 64 12.74 1.86 -3.07
C SER A 64 11.36 1.80 -3.73
N ARG A 65 11.19 2.36 -4.94
CA ARG A 65 9.93 2.28 -5.71
C ARG A 65 9.47 0.84 -6.01
N PRO A 66 10.26 -0.06 -6.62
CA PRO A 66 9.84 -1.44 -6.84
C PRO A 66 9.66 -2.20 -5.53
N PHE A 67 10.44 -1.89 -4.49
CA PHE A 67 10.32 -2.54 -3.19
C PHE A 67 9.01 -2.16 -2.48
N ALA A 68 8.66 -0.87 -2.47
CA ALA A 68 7.38 -0.38 -1.97
C ALA A 68 6.21 -0.99 -2.76
N LYS A 69 6.31 -1.05 -4.09
CA LYS A 69 5.28 -1.69 -4.92
C LYS A 69 5.13 -3.18 -4.60
N LYS A 70 6.23 -3.90 -4.38
CA LYS A 70 6.23 -5.33 -4.04
C LYS A 70 5.68 -5.59 -2.64
N ILE A 71 5.99 -4.75 -1.66
CA ILE A 71 5.42 -4.81 -0.30
C ILE A 71 3.91 -4.54 -0.35
N THR A 72 3.47 -3.53 -1.10
CA THR A 72 2.04 -3.22 -1.26
C THR A 72 1.29 -4.29 -2.07
N GLN A 73 1.97 -5.06 -2.93
CA GLN A 73 1.41 -6.22 -3.60
C GLN A 73 1.35 -7.48 -2.70
N CYS A 74 2.18 -7.56 -1.67
CA CYS A 74 2.11 -8.63 -0.66
C CYS A 74 1.12 -8.32 0.47
N MET A 75 0.71 -7.07 0.64
CA MET A 75 -0.47 -6.74 1.42
C MET A 75 -1.67 -7.13 0.55
N PRO A 76 -2.57 -8.05 0.98
CA PRO A 76 -3.78 -8.33 0.24
C PRO A 76 -4.53 -7.01 0.14
N THR A 77 -4.44 -6.39 -1.02
CA THR A 77 -5.22 -5.21 -1.37
C THR A 77 -6.65 -5.61 -1.04
N LYS A 78 -7.46 -4.74 -0.44
CA LYS A 78 -8.88 -5.04 -0.16
C LYS A 78 -9.61 -5.67 -1.37
N LYS A 79 -9.12 -5.44 -2.60
CA LYS A 79 -9.50 -6.13 -3.83
C LYS A 79 -9.33 -7.67 -3.81
N ALA A 80 -8.22 -8.21 -3.31
CA ALA A 80 -7.97 -9.66 -3.26
C ALA A 80 -8.87 -10.39 -2.25
N ALA A 81 -9.24 -9.75 -1.14
CA ALA A 81 -10.24 -10.29 -0.21
C ALA A 81 -11.66 -10.19 -0.79
N SER A 82 -11.95 -9.11 -1.52
CA SER A 82 -13.23 -8.93 -2.22
C SER A 82 -13.40 -9.97 -3.34
N ASP A 83 -12.42 -10.16 -4.22
CA ASP A 83 -12.52 -11.15 -5.31
C ASP A 83 -12.76 -12.59 -4.81
N ARG A 84 -12.39 -12.89 -3.56
CA ARG A 84 -12.69 -14.19 -2.93
C ARG A 84 -14.17 -14.41 -2.66
N LEU A 85 -14.97 -13.33 -2.59
CA LEU A 85 -16.42 -13.41 -2.42
C LEU A 85 -17.13 -13.69 -3.75
N ILE A 86 -16.47 -13.51 -4.90
CA ILE A 86 -17.07 -13.79 -6.21
C ILE A 86 -17.23 -15.30 -6.36
N GLY A 87 -18.46 -15.75 -6.60
CA GLY A 87 -18.81 -17.17 -6.65
C GLY A 87 -19.17 -17.79 -5.29
N GLU A 88 -19.06 -17.05 -4.18
CA GLU A 88 -19.57 -17.51 -2.88
C GLU A 88 -21.09 -17.38 -2.81
N LYS A 89 -21.71 -18.30 -2.09
CA LYS A 89 -23.15 -18.27 -1.79
C LYS A 89 -23.37 -17.51 -0.47
N GLY A 90 -24.36 -16.62 -0.48
CA GLY A 90 -24.82 -15.90 0.70
C GLY A 90 -26.32 -16.03 0.88
N ILE A 91 -26.82 -15.51 2.00
CA ILE A 91 -28.25 -15.44 2.32
C ILE A 91 -28.64 -13.97 2.40
N VAL A 92 -29.75 -13.61 1.75
CA VAL A 92 -30.33 -12.27 1.87
C VAL A 92 -30.88 -12.09 3.28
N ILE A 93 -30.40 -11.09 4.00
CA ILE A 93 -30.90 -10.73 5.35
C ILE A 93 -31.79 -9.48 5.33
N GLU A 94 -31.72 -8.69 4.25
CA GLU A 94 -32.62 -7.55 4.02
C GLU A 94 -33.04 -7.59 2.56
N ASN A 95 -34.35 -7.48 2.30
CA ASN A 95 -34.93 -7.57 0.97
C ASN A 95 -34.20 -6.64 -0.03
N ILE A 96 -33.71 -7.22 -1.12
CA ILE A 96 -32.99 -6.49 -2.16
C ILE A 96 -34.02 -5.91 -3.12
N SER A 97 -34.24 -4.60 -3.03
CA SER A 97 -35.08 -3.86 -3.99
C SER A 97 -34.22 -3.15 -5.04
N LEU A 98 -34.77 -2.99 -6.25
CA LEU A 98 -34.10 -2.35 -7.39
C LEU A 98 -33.65 -0.90 -7.10
N LYS A 99 -34.33 -0.20 -6.18
CA LYS A 99 -34.05 1.21 -5.86
C LYS A 99 -33.04 1.40 -4.72
N ASN A 100 -33.13 0.57 -3.67
CA ASN A 100 -32.36 0.77 -2.43
C ASN A 100 -31.22 -0.26 -2.24
N GLY A 101 -31.15 -1.29 -3.09
CA GLY A 101 -30.34 -2.47 -2.82
C GLY A 101 -30.89 -3.22 -1.61
N GLY A 102 -30.11 -4.16 -1.09
CA GLY A 102 -30.38 -4.83 0.16
C GLY A 102 -29.09 -5.31 0.81
N VAL A 103 -29.22 -6.26 1.73
CA VAL A 103 -28.10 -6.73 2.55
C VAL A 103 -28.06 -8.25 2.53
N VAL A 104 -26.86 -8.79 2.32
CA VAL A 104 -26.59 -10.23 2.24
C VAL A 104 -25.54 -10.61 3.26
N ARG A 105 -25.65 -11.82 3.81
CA ARG A 105 -24.63 -12.43 4.65
C ARG A 105 -23.87 -13.48 3.85
N ILE A 106 -22.56 -13.31 3.73
CA ILE A 106 -21.66 -14.23 3.01
C ILE A 106 -20.53 -14.60 3.96
N SER A 107 -20.34 -15.90 4.19
CA SER A 107 -19.24 -16.44 5.00
C SER A 107 -19.10 -15.79 6.41
N GLY A 108 -20.24 -15.36 6.98
CA GLY A 108 -20.34 -14.74 8.29
C GLY A 108 -20.37 -13.20 8.29
N ASP A 109 -19.93 -12.57 7.20
CA ASP A 109 -19.87 -11.12 7.06
C ASP A 109 -21.10 -10.56 6.35
N THR A 110 -21.51 -9.36 6.75
CA THR A 110 -22.67 -8.66 6.22
C THR A 110 -22.25 -7.63 5.17
N TRP A 111 -22.79 -7.74 3.96
CA TRP A 111 -22.43 -6.91 2.80
C TRP A 111 -23.66 -6.28 2.16
N ARG A 112 -23.51 -5.06 1.62
CA ARG A 112 -24.54 -4.47 0.76
C ARG A 112 -24.53 -5.16 -0.59
N ALA A 113 -25.72 -5.53 -1.05
CA ALA A 113 -25.91 -6.16 -2.35
C ALA A 113 -26.90 -5.39 -3.22
N ILE A 114 -26.70 -5.46 -4.53
CA ILE A 114 -27.62 -5.01 -5.56
C ILE A 114 -27.90 -6.20 -6.47
N SER A 115 -29.13 -6.31 -6.92
CA SER A 115 -29.60 -7.31 -7.90
C SER A 115 -30.47 -6.60 -8.92
N ASP A 116 -30.49 -7.11 -10.16
CA ASP A 116 -31.40 -6.66 -11.23
C ASP A 116 -32.83 -7.20 -11.05
N GLN A 117 -33.06 -7.97 -9.98
CA GLN A 117 -34.35 -8.55 -9.61
C GLN A 117 -34.61 -8.31 -8.12
N GLU A 118 -35.88 -8.23 -7.75
CA GLU A 118 -36.28 -8.14 -6.34
C GLU A 118 -36.08 -9.50 -5.66
N ILE A 119 -35.29 -9.55 -4.59
CA ILE A 119 -34.95 -10.78 -3.88
C ILE A 119 -35.37 -10.66 -2.43
N LYS A 120 -36.29 -11.53 -2.00
CA LYS A 120 -36.79 -11.55 -0.61
C LYS A 120 -35.71 -12.03 0.37
N GLU A 121 -35.84 -11.56 1.60
CA GLU A 121 -35.08 -12.07 2.75
C GLU A 121 -35.20 -13.60 2.86
N GLY A 122 -34.11 -14.26 3.25
CA GLY A 122 -33.99 -15.71 3.37
C GLY A 122 -33.61 -16.42 2.07
N THR A 123 -33.57 -15.72 0.93
CA THR A 123 -33.19 -16.33 -0.35
C THR A 123 -31.68 -16.50 -0.43
N SER A 124 -31.23 -17.64 -0.96
CA SER A 124 -29.80 -17.85 -1.27
C SER A 124 -29.41 -17.10 -2.55
N VAL A 125 -28.29 -16.40 -2.51
CA VAL A 125 -27.78 -15.61 -3.64
C VAL A 125 -26.32 -15.93 -3.90
N LEU A 126 -25.92 -15.82 -5.16
CA LEU A 126 -24.55 -15.99 -5.63
C LEU A 126 -23.97 -14.62 -6.00
N VAL A 127 -22.76 -14.32 -5.54
CA VAL A 127 -22.06 -13.09 -5.93
C VAL A 127 -21.49 -13.26 -7.35
N GLU A 128 -21.97 -12.44 -8.28
CA GLU A 128 -21.48 -12.43 -9.66
C GLU A 128 -20.29 -11.49 -9.82
N LYS A 129 -20.34 -10.32 -9.16
CA LYS A 129 -19.32 -9.28 -9.29
C LYS A 129 -19.31 -8.35 -8.08
N ILE A 130 -18.25 -7.56 -7.97
CA ILE A 130 -18.12 -6.53 -6.94
C ILE A 130 -17.95 -5.17 -7.62
N GLU A 131 -18.79 -4.22 -7.22
CA GLU A 131 -18.73 -2.84 -7.69
C GLU A 131 -18.48 -1.90 -6.50
N GLY A 132 -17.20 -1.60 -6.28
CA GLY A 132 -16.75 -0.76 -5.17
C GLY A 132 -16.96 -1.45 -3.81
N VAL A 133 -17.95 -0.99 -3.05
CA VAL A 133 -18.34 -1.53 -1.73
C VAL A 133 -19.64 -2.33 -1.77
N LYS A 134 -20.21 -2.52 -2.97
CA LYS A 134 -21.48 -3.22 -3.18
C LYS A 134 -21.23 -4.51 -3.95
N LEU A 135 -21.91 -5.57 -3.56
CA LEU A 135 -21.89 -6.86 -4.26
C LEU A 135 -23.02 -6.90 -5.29
N ILE A 136 -22.72 -7.35 -6.50
CA ILE A 136 -23.74 -7.68 -7.50
C ILE A 136 -24.06 -9.15 -7.34
N VAL A 137 -25.31 -9.45 -7.00
CA VAL A 137 -25.74 -10.81 -6.66
C VAL A 137 -26.90 -11.25 -7.55
N LYS A 138 -26.98 -12.55 -7.82
CA LYS A 138 -28.11 -13.18 -8.49
C LYS A 138 -28.72 -14.25 -7.59
N PRO A 139 -30.03 -14.57 -7.72
CA PRO A 139 -30.61 -15.71 -7.03
C PRO A 139 -29.81 -16.98 -7.36
N ALA A 140 -29.36 -17.69 -6.33
CA ALA A 140 -28.77 -19.01 -6.52
C ALA A 140 -29.93 -19.98 -6.81
N ALA A 141 -30.00 -20.47 -8.05
CA ALA A 141 -30.94 -21.50 -8.44
C ALA A 141 -30.69 -22.82 -7.69
#